data_AF-A0A376EC51-F1
#
_entry.id   AF-A0A376EC51-F1
#
_cell.length_a   1.000
_cell.length_b   1.000
_cell.length_c   1.000
_cell.angle_alpha   90.00
_cell.angle_beta   90.00
_cell.angle_gamma   90.00
#
_symmetry.space_group_name_H-M   'P 1'
#
loop_
_entity.id
_entity.type
_entity.pdbx_description
1 polymer ?
#
loop_
_entity_poly.entity_id
_entity_poly.type
_entity_poly.pdbx_seq_one_letter_code
_entity_poly.pdbx_strand_id
1 'polypeptide(L)'
;MLRISEHFEYYHNDHISIFQKIENWEHYFNLSTLEDKINFENDEEKNCVSISLYRNSEENQYSCSISSSYYIGLDCFPNLGANIYIEPKINNEEKQVNYVEMLLESLKEPENFEHLDGLISTKFNEDWIEIDNHLQPLLTPFLIAQFLSVVKDLVKKGLKKSYYEKVENLSNKVKGKVLVGQQIKQNIFKNRYTKNNL
;
A
#
# COMPACT_ATOMS: atom_id res chain seq x y z
N MET A 1 1.51 14.04 -11.82
CA MET A 1 0.53 12.99 -11.48
C MET A 1 -0.85 13.41 -11.97
N LEU A 2 -1.64 12.47 -12.49
CA LEU A 2 -3.03 12.70 -12.88
C LEU A 2 -3.92 12.85 -11.63
N ARG A 3 -4.79 13.86 -11.60
CA ARG A 3 -5.75 14.05 -10.50
C ARG A 3 -7.15 14.17 -11.07
N ILE A 4 -8.06 13.30 -10.62
CA ILE A 4 -9.46 13.26 -11.01
C ILE A 4 -10.33 12.98 -9.78
N SER A 5 -11.64 13.19 -9.89
CA SER A 5 -12.60 12.77 -8.89
C SER A 5 -13.03 11.31 -9.09
N GLU A 6 -13.59 10.69 -8.05
CA GLU A 6 -14.39 9.47 -8.21
C GLU A 6 -15.66 9.75 -9.01
N HIS A 7 -16.20 8.73 -9.66
CA HIS A 7 -17.37 8.82 -10.53
C HIS A 7 -17.18 9.91 -11.61
N PHE A 8 -15.99 9.93 -12.21
CA PHE A 8 -15.60 10.82 -13.28
C PHE A 8 -16.07 10.23 -14.62
N GLU A 9 -17.02 10.94 -15.21
CA GLU A 9 -17.76 10.83 -16.49
C GLU A 9 -18.04 9.48 -17.20
N TYR A 10 -19.27 9.41 -17.75
CA TYR A 10 -19.81 8.35 -18.63
C TYR A 10 -20.34 8.90 -19.98
N TYR A 11 -20.29 10.22 -20.23
CA TYR A 11 -20.73 10.84 -21.50
C TYR A 11 -19.59 11.68 -22.08
N HIS A 12 -19.27 11.42 -23.35
CA HIS A 12 -18.11 11.91 -24.07
C HIS A 12 -17.78 13.40 -23.88
N ASN A 13 -16.69 13.67 -23.17
CA ASN A 13 -15.86 14.85 -23.37
C ASN A 13 -14.41 14.44 -23.55
N ASP A 14 -13.67 15.22 -24.33
CA ASP A 14 -12.23 15.08 -24.46
C ASP A 14 -11.56 15.63 -23.19
N HIS A 15 -10.88 14.76 -22.46
CA HIS A 15 -10.19 15.04 -21.20
C HIS A 15 -8.72 15.44 -21.40
N ILE A 16 -8.31 15.76 -22.63
CA ILE A 16 -6.93 16.13 -22.95
C ILE A 16 -6.40 17.25 -22.04
N SER A 17 -7.23 18.24 -21.70
CA SER A 17 -6.85 19.36 -20.82
C SER A 17 -6.45 18.94 -19.41
N ILE A 18 -7.02 17.83 -18.90
CA ILE A 18 -6.66 17.25 -17.61
C ILE A 18 -5.34 16.49 -17.76
N PHE A 19 -5.22 15.69 -18.82
CA PHE A 19 -4.03 14.88 -19.08
C PHE A 19 -2.78 15.72 -19.37
N GLN A 20 -2.93 16.88 -20.02
CA GLN A 20 -1.87 17.85 -20.29
C GLN A 20 -1.21 18.45 -19.04
N LYS A 21 -1.83 18.29 -17.86
CA LYS A 21 -1.23 18.71 -16.58
C LYS A 21 -0.12 17.76 -16.12
N ILE A 22 0.00 16.58 -16.73
CA ILE A 22 1.07 15.62 -16.45
C ILE A 22 2.35 16.11 -17.14
N GLU A 23 3.47 16.04 -16.43
CA GLU A 23 4.78 16.32 -17.02
C GLU A 23 5.09 15.32 -18.14
N ASN A 24 5.62 15.81 -19.26
CA ASN A 24 5.92 14.99 -20.44
C ASN A 24 4.70 14.21 -21.01
N TRP A 25 3.49 14.77 -20.91
CA TRP A 25 2.24 14.12 -21.35
C TRP A 25 2.27 13.61 -22.81
N GLU A 26 2.99 14.29 -23.72
CA GLU A 26 3.10 13.87 -25.13
C GLU A 26 3.79 12.52 -25.29
N HIS A 27 4.68 12.14 -24.36
CA HIS A 27 5.39 10.87 -24.39
C HIS A 27 4.42 9.68 -24.37
N TYR A 28 3.34 9.78 -23.58
CA TYR A 28 2.37 8.71 -23.40
C TYR A 28 1.63 8.36 -24.70
N PHE A 29 1.50 9.31 -25.64
CA PHE A 29 0.88 9.07 -26.96
C PHE A 29 1.80 8.33 -27.94
N ASN A 30 3.06 8.08 -27.57
CA ASN A 30 4.02 7.31 -28.35
C ASN A 30 4.25 5.91 -27.77
N LEU A 31 3.53 5.54 -26.71
CA LEU A 31 3.60 4.20 -26.12
C LEU A 31 2.92 3.17 -27.03
N SER A 32 3.33 1.90 -26.89
CA SER A 32 2.70 0.78 -27.60
C SER A 32 1.25 0.55 -27.18
N THR A 33 0.93 0.93 -25.94
CA THR A 33 -0.38 0.74 -25.32
C THR A 33 -0.94 2.10 -24.99
N LEU A 34 -2.11 2.41 -25.54
CA LEU A 34 -2.80 3.70 -25.37
C LEU A 34 -4.07 3.60 -24.52
N GLU A 35 -4.45 2.38 -24.13
CA GLU A 35 -5.57 2.11 -23.24
C GLU A 35 -5.05 1.45 -21.97
N ASP A 36 -5.53 1.89 -20.81
CA ASP A 36 -5.14 1.29 -19.55
C ASP A 36 -6.27 1.36 -18.52
N LYS A 37 -6.23 0.44 -17.56
CA LYS A 37 -7.23 0.36 -16.50
C LYS A 37 -6.60 -0.09 -15.19
N ILE A 38 -7.19 0.37 -14.11
CA ILE A 38 -6.87 -0.07 -12.75
C ILE A 38 -8.13 -0.74 -12.20
N ASN A 39 -7.96 -1.96 -11.72
CA ASN A 39 -9.01 -2.78 -11.16
C ASN A 39 -8.75 -3.02 -9.68
N PHE A 40 -9.79 -2.92 -8.85
CA PHE A 40 -9.68 -3.19 -7.44
C PHE A 40 -9.35 -4.68 -7.22
N GLU A 41 -8.26 -4.96 -6.49
CA GLU A 41 -7.78 -6.34 -6.24
C GLU A 41 -7.53 -7.16 -7.51
N ASN A 42 -7.23 -6.52 -8.64
CA ASN A 42 -7.09 -7.15 -9.97
C ASN A 42 -8.36 -7.89 -10.45
N ASP A 43 -9.53 -7.53 -9.92
CA ASP A 43 -10.83 -8.06 -10.34
C ASP A 43 -11.40 -7.24 -11.51
N GLU A 44 -11.56 -7.86 -12.67
CA GLU A 44 -12.05 -7.18 -13.88
C GLU A 44 -13.46 -6.61 -13.75
N GLU A 45 -14.28 -7.13 -12.83
CA GLU A 45 -15.62 -6.60 -12.57
C GLU A 45 -15.58 -5.34 -11.68
N LYS A 46 -14.45 -5.08 -11.01
CA LYS A 46 -14.27 -3.96 -10.08
C LYS A 46 -13.35 -2.89 -10.67
N ASN A 47 -13.73 -2.33 -11.81
CA ASN A 47 -12.99 -1.23 -12.44
C ASN A 47 -12.92 -0.01 -11.50
N CYS A 48 -11.72 0.47 -11.19
CA CYS A 48 -11.49 1.72 -10.46
C CYS A 48 -11.45 2.92 -11.40
N VAL A 49 -10.59 2.84 -12.42
CA VAL A 49 -10.39 3.90 -13.41
C VAL A 49 -9.89 3.29 -14.72
N SER A 50 -10.34 3.85 -15.83
CA SER A 50 -9.84 3.55 -17.16
C SER A 50 -9.43 4.82 -17.89
N ILE A 51 -8.48 4.69 -18.81
CA ILE A 51 -7.98 5.77 -19.65
C ILE A 51 -7.73 5.25 -21.07
N SER A 52 -8.05 6.08 -22.05
CA SER A 52 -7.80 5.82 -23.48
C SER A 52 -7.23 7.08 -24.12
N LEU A 53 -6.08 6.95 -24.76
CA LEU A 53 -5.38 8.04 -25.45
C LEU A 53 -5.54 7.87 -26.96
N TYR A 54 -5.83 8.97 -27.66
CA TYR A 54 -5.99 8.97 -29.11
C TYR A 54 -5.13 10.05 -29.75
N ARG A 55 -4.51 9.72 -30.89
CA ARG A 55 -3.72 10.66 -31.68
C ARG A 55 -4.20 10.66 -33.12
N ASN A 56 -4.73 11.77 -33.59
CA ASN A 56 -4.98 12.00 -35.01
C ASN A 56 -3.71 12.51 -35.68
N SER A 57 -3.10 11.67 -36.52
CA SER A 57 -1.83 11.97 -37.19
C SER A 57 -1.97 12.99 -38.32
N GLU A 58 -3.17 13.16 -38.89
CA GLU A 58 -3.40 14.10 -40.00
C GLU A 58 -3.56 15.54 -39.49
N GLU A 59 -4.20 15.72 -38.34
CA GLU A 59 -4.50 17.03 -37.74
C GLU A 59 -3.57 17.40 -36.57
N ASN A 60 -2.62 16.51 -36.24
CA ASN A 60 -1.75 16.60 -35.06
C ASN A 60 -2.53 16.90 -33.77
N GLN A 61 -3.71 16.28 -33.65
CA GLN A 61 -4.63 16.47 -32.53
C GLN A 61 -4.55 15.29 -31.57
N TYR A 62 -4.49 15.59 -30.29
CA TYR A 62 -4.52 14.63 -29.20
C TYR A 62 -5.88 14.70 -28.52
N SER A 63 -6.45 13.54 -28.21
CA SER A 63 -7.63 13.45 -27.35
C SER A 63 -7.45 12.35 -26.31
N CYS A 64 -8.16 12.48 -25.20
CA CYS A 64 -8.06 11.58 -24.06
C CYS A 64 -9.45 11.30 -23.51
N SER A 65 -9.74 10.04 -23.20
CA SER A 65 -10.93 9.65 -22.45
C SER A 65 -10.50 9.02 -21.14
N ILE A 66 -11.18 9.36 -20.05
CA ILE A 66 -10.86 8.93 -18.70
C ILE A 66 -12.21 8.68 -18.03
N SER A 67 -12.39 7.53 -17.40
CA SER A 67 -13.57 7.27 -16.58
C SER A 67 -13.18 6.63 -15.25
N SER A 68 -13.83 7.04 -14.16
CA SER A 68 -13.62 6.43 -12.84
C SER A 68 -14.93 5.99 -12.21
N SER A 69 -14.85 4.92 -11.42
CA SER A 69 -15.95 4.40 -10.60
C SER A 69 -15.93 5.04 -9.20
N TYR A 70 -16.48 4.38 -8.19
CA TYR A 70 -16.62 4.87 -6.82
C TYR A 70 -15.43 4.51 -5.91
N TYR A 71 -14.22 4.51 -6.46
CA TYR A 71 -13.00 4.24 -5.69
C TYR A 71 -12.19 5.52 -5.53
N ILE A 72 -11.71 5.77 -4.31
CA ILE A 72 -10.79 6.87 -3.99
C ILE A 72 -9.44 6.29 -3.60
N GLY A 73 -8.36 6.99 -3.90
CA GLY A 73 -7.02 6.55 -3.54
C GLY A 73 -5.95 6.95 -4.54
N LEU A 74 -4.79 6.34 -4.38
CA LEU A 74 -3.58 6.60 -5.16
C LEU A 74 -3.10 5.30 -5.77
N ASP A 75 -2.84 5.29 -7.08
CA ASP A 75 -2.33 4.12 -7.78
C ASP A 75 -1.55 4.54 -9.05
N CYS A 76 -0.98 3.57 -9.76
CA CYS A 76 -0.28 3.75 -11.02
C CYS A 76 -0.89 2.88 -12.12
N PHE A 77 -1.05 3.45 -13.31
CA PHE A 77 -1.49 2.72 -14.49
C PHE A 77 -0.43 1.70 -14.92
N PRO A 78 -0.74 0.38 -14.96
CA PRO A 78 0.28 -0.66 -15.10
C PRO A 78 0.99 -0.67 -16.46
N ASN A 79 0.32 -0.25 -17.52
CA ASN A 79 0.88 -0.21 -18.88
C ASN A 79 1.41 1.19 -19.23
N LEU A 80 0.72 2.26 -18.80
CA LEU A 80 1.14 3.64 -19.08
C LEU A 80 2.25 4.12 -18.16
N GLY A 81 2.35 3.58 -16.94
CA GLY A 81 3.26 4.09 -15.89
C GLY A 81 2.86 5.46 -15.34
N ALA A 82 1.66 5.95 -15.66
CA ALA A 82 1.16 7.22 -15.16
C ALA A 82 0.56 7.06 -13.75
N ASN A 83 1.08 7.81 -12.79
CA ASN A 83 0.50 7.90 -11.45
C ASN A 83 -0.84 8.64 -11.50
N ILE A 84 -1.81 8.17 -10.73
CA ILE A 84 -3.15 8.76 -10.59
C ILE A 84 -3.58 8.87 -9.13
N TYR A 85 -4.19 10.01 -8.80
CA TYR A 85 -4.90 10.23 -7.56
C TYR A 85 -6.39 10.49 -7.85
N ILE A 86 -7.26 9.67 -7.25
CA ILE A 86 -8.71 9.77 -7.35
C ILE A 86 -9.25 10.32 -6.03
N GLU A 87 -9.86 11.49 -6.08
CA GLU A 87 -10.36 12.19 -4.90
C GLU A 87 -11.88 12.05 -4.71
N PRO A 88 -12.39 12.16 -3.47
CA PRO A 88 -13.83 12.20 -3.22
C PRO A 88 -14.53 13.27 -4.06
N LYS A 89 -15.67 12.92 -4.68
CA LYS A 89 -16.39 13.79 -5.61
C LYS A 89 -16.87 15.10 -4.98
N ILE A 90 -17.05 15.10 -3.66
CA ILE A 90 -17.57 16.26 -2.92
C ILE A 90 -16.46 17.27 -2.55
N ASN A 91 -15.20 16.97 -2.87
CA ASN A 91 -14.08 17.87 -2.64
C ASN A 91 -14.17 19.08 -3.59
N ASN A 92 -13.90 20.27 -3.06
CA ASN A 92 -13.80 21.54 -3.81
C ASN A 92 -12.83 22.50 -3.09
N GLU A 93 -12.68 23.73 -3.59
CA GLU A 93 -11.74 24.71 -3.02
C GLU A 93 -11.99 25.04 -1.54
N GLU A 94 -13.25 24.97 -1.08
CA GLU A 94 -13.65 25.32 0.29
C GLU A 94 -13.73 24.10 1.22
N LYS A 95 -13.98 22.91 0.66
CA LYS A 95 -14.26 21.69 1.41
C LYS A 95 -13.42 20.53 0.89
N GLN A 96 -12.63 19.94 1.79
CA GLN A 96 -11.90 18.71 1.55
C GLN A 96 -12.35 17.67 2.55
N VAL A 97 -12.82 16.52 2.07
CA VAL A 97 -13.23 15.40 2.92
C VAL A 97 -12.00 14.68 3.43
N ASN A 98 -11.92 14.56 4.76
CA ASN A 98 -10.94 13.70 5.40
C ASN A 98 -11.47 12.25 5.44
N TYR A 99 -11.45 11.58 4.29
CA TYR A 99 -11.94 10.20 4.18
C TYR A 99 -11.11 9.21 5.01
N VAL A 100 -9.84 9.55 5.28
CA VAL A 100 -8.97 8.81 6.20
C VAL A 100 -9.51 8.87 7.63
N GLU A 101 -9.83 10.07 8.13
CA GLU A 101 -10.41 10.24 9.45
C GLU A 101 -11.78 9.55 9.54
N MET A 102 -12.63 9.69 8.53
CA MET A 102 -13.91 8.98 8.47
C MET A 102 -13.75 7.46 8.61
N LEU A 103 -12.75 6.88 7.94
CA LEU A 103 -12.42 5.47 8.05
C LEU A 103 -11.81 5.10 9.41
N LEU A 104 -10.94 5.93 9.98
CA LEU A 104 -10.40 5.68 11.32
C LEU A 104 -11.48 5.75 12.40
N GLU A 105 -12.43 6.68 12.26
CA GLU A 105 -13.60 6.79 13.12
C GLU A 105 -14.47 5.54 13.03
N SER A 106 -14.68 4.98 11.83
CA SER A 106 -15.41 3.72 11.68
C SER A 106 -14.65 2.55 12.32
N LEU A 107 -13.31 2.53 12.24
CA LEU A 107 -12.48 1.48 12.83
C LEU A 107 -12.28 1.56 14.35
N LYS A 108 -12.93 2.53 15.04
CA LYS A 108 -12.95 2.55 16.51
C LYS A 108 -13.67 1.34 17.10
N GLU A 109 -14.69 0.83 16.40
CA GLU A 109 -15.40 -0.38 16.78
C GLU A 109 -14.68 -1.61 16.21
N PRO A 110 -14.16 -2.54 17.05
CA PRO A 110 -13.34 -3.66 16.58
C PRO A 110 -14.04 -4.61 15.59
N GLU A 111 -15.37 -4.71 15.64
CA GLU A 111 -16.15 -5.54 14.72
C GLU A 111 -16.02 -5.05 13.27
N ASN A 112 -15.79 -3.76 13.05
CA ASN A 112 -15.66 -3.20 11.69
C ASN A 112 -14.40 -3.67 10.95
N PHE A 113 -13.39 -4.20 11.66
CA PHE A 113 -12.24 -4.82 11.01
C PHE A 113 -12.62 -6.08 10.23
N GLU A 114 -13.68 -6.79 10.63
CA GLU A 114 -14.17 -8.00 9.94
C GLU A 114 -14.89 -7.69 8.63
N HIS A 115 -15.14 -6.41 8.34
CA HIS A 115 -15.88 -5.94 7.17
C HIS A 115 -15.01 -5.16 6.17
N LEU A 116 -13.68 -5.08 6.40
CA LEU A 116 -12.78 -4.35 5.49
C LEU A 116 -12.46 -5.10 4.21
N ASP A 117 -12.65 -6.43 4.20
CA ASP A 117 -12.37 -7.29 3.05
C ASP A 117 -13.18 -6.81 1.83
N GLY A 118 -12.49 -6.55 0.72
CA GLY A 118 -13.10 -6.06 -0.51
C GLY A 118 -13.44 -4.56 -0.52
N LEU A 119 -13.14 -3.80 0.53
CA LEU A 119 -13.37 -2.34 0.61
C LEU A 119 -12.08 -1.51 0.53
N ILE A 120 -10.96 -2.07 1.01
CA ILE A 120 -9.66 -1.42 1.03
C ILE A 120 -8.60 -2.38 0.52
N SER A 121 -7.68 -1.86 -0.30
CA SER A 121 -6.52 -2.61 -0.77
C SER A 121 -5.25 -1.78 -0.63
N THR A 122 -4.11 -2.45 -0.43
CA THR A 122 -2.79 -1.82 -0.37
C THR A 122 -1.75 -2.72 -1.01
N LYS A 123 -1.01 -2.17 -1.98
CA LYS A 123 -0.05 -2.88 -2.82
C LYS A 123 1.38 -2.76 -2.27
N PHE A 124 1.68 -3.48 -1.18
CA PHE A 124 2.97 -3.38 -0.48
C PHE A 124 4.21 -3.79 -1.30
N ASN A 125 4.02 -4.55 -2.38
CA ASN A 125 5.11 -5.09 -3.21
C ASN A 125 5.32 -4.29 -4.51
N GLU A 126 4.56 -3.21 -4.72
CA GLU A 126 4.68 -2.35 -5.90
C GLU A 126 5.65 -1.19 -5.64
N ASP A 127 6.08 -0.54 -6.72
CA ASP A 127 7.01 0.59 -6.64
C ASP A 127 6.38 1.80 -5.92
N TRP A 128 7.24 2.62 -5.34
CA TRP A 128 6.82 3.81 -4.62
C TRP A 128 6.26 4.86 -5.59
N ILE A 129 5.07 5.37 -5.26
CA ILE A 129 4.44 6.47 -5.99
C ILE A 129 4.93 7.79 -5.40
N GLU A 130 5.59 8.60 -6.22
CA GLU A 130 5.96 9.96 -5.83
C GLU A 130 4.71 10.85 -5.78
N ILE A 131 4.48 11.47 -4.63
CA ILE A 131 3.34 12.35 -4.37
C ILE A 131 3.81 13.78 -4.10
N ASP A 132 3.01 14.75 -4.55
CA ASP A 132 3.18 16.14 -4.19
C ASP A 132 3.04 16.31 -2.66
N ASN A 133 3.83 17.21 -2.07
CA ASN A 133 3.89 17.49 -0.64
C ASN A 133 2.51 17.84 -0.04
N HIS A 134 1.60 18.39 -0.83
CA HIS A 134 0.23 18.69 -0.39
C HIS A 134 -0.63 17.44 -0.10
N LEU A 135 -0.28 16.28 -0.66
CA LEU A 135 -0.99 15.00 -0.46
C LEU A 135 -0.34 14.11 0.62
N GLN A 136 0.92 14.38 0.98
CA GLN A 136 1.71 13.62 1.98
C GLN A 136 1.10 13.48 3.38
N PRO A 137 0.39 14.47 3.96
CA PRO A 137 0.04 14.41 5.39
C PRO A 137 -1.02 13.37 5.75
N LEU A 138 -1.83 12.88 4.80
CA LEU A 138 -3.04 12.10 5.09
C LEU A 138 -2.83 10.58 5.04
N LEU A 139 -2.07 10.09 4.05
CA LEU A 139 -1.98 8.66 3.77
C LEU A 139 -0.96 7.89 4.64
N THR A 140 0.11 8.57 5.09
CA THR A 140 1.17 7.92 5.89
C THR A 140 0.76 7.64 7.33
N PRO A 141 0.12 8.58 8.06
CA PRO A 141 -0.43 8.29 9.38
C PRO A 141 -1.55 7.25 9.33
N PHE A 142 -2.31 7.20 8.24
CA PHE A 142 -3.39 6.23 8.01
C PHE A 142 -2.88 4.79 8.06
N LEU A 143 -1.89 4.45 7.22
CA LEU A 143 -1.33 3.10 7.17
C LEU A 143 -0.70 2.70 8.51
N ILE A 144 -0.04 3.64 9.18
CA ILE A 144 0.55 3.42 10.50
C ILE A 144 -0.54 3.19 11.55
N ALA A 145 -1.61 3.98 11.56
CA ALA A 145 -2.71 3.86 12.51
C ALA A 145 -3.49 2.55 12.30
N GLN A 146 -3.78 2.16 11.06
CA GLN A 146 -4.41 0.89 10.73
C GLN A 146 -3.55 -0.29 11.19
N PHE A 147 -2.26 -0.28 10.86
CA PHE A 147 -1.32 -1.30 11.33
C PHE A 147 -1.28 -1.38 12.86
N LEU A 148 -1.14 -0.24 13.55
CA LEU A 148 -1.08 -0.19 15.00
C LEU A 148 -2.39 -0.65 15.64
N SER A 149 -3.55 -0.38 15.04
CA SER A 149 -4.85 -0.83 15.54
C SER A 149 -5.00 -2.35 15.42
N VAL A 150 -4.68 -2.91 14.26
CA VAL A 150 -4.68 -4.37 14.05
C VAL A 150 -3.67 -5.06 14.97
N VAL A 151 -2.45 -4.50 15.10
CA VAL A 151 -1.44 -5.02 16.02
C VAL A 151 -1.94 -4.95 17.46
N LYS A 152 -2.55 -3.83 17.89
CA LYS A 152 -3.12 -3.65 19.23
C LYS A 152 -4.14 -4.75 19.54
N ASP A 153 -5.01 -5.08 18.59
CA ASP A 153 -6.00 -6.14 18.77
C ASP A 153 -5.39 -7.54 18.76
N LEU A 154 -4.41 -7.81 17.88
CA LEU A 154 -3.66 -9.07 17.89
C LEU A 154 -2.94 -9.28 19.22
N VAL A 155 -2.30 -8.24 19.80
CA VAL A 155 -1.56 -8.36 21.06
C VAL A 155 -2.46 -8.45 22.30
N LYS A 156 -3.76 -8.10 22.23
CA LYS A 156 -4.72 -8.35 23.33
C LYS A 156 -4.79 -9.84 23.70
N LYS A 157 -4.62 -10.74 22.73
CA LYS A 157 -4.57 -12.20 22.93
C LYS A 157 -3.19 -12.69 23.43
N GLY A 158 -2.23 -11.77 23.60
CA GLY A 158 -0.83 -12.04 23.90
C GLY A 158 0.02 -12.13 22.63
N LEU A 159 1.30 -11.74 22.72
CA LEU A 159 2.25 -11.88 21.63
C LEU A 159 2.40 -13.35 21.23
N LYS A 160 2.37 -13.64 19.92
CA LYS A 160 2.61 -14.99 19.39
C LYS A 160 4.02 -15.46 19.79
N LYS A 161 4.10 -16.34 20.78
CA LYS A 161 5.35 -17.00 21.18
C LYS A 161 5.53 -18.25 20.32
N SER A 162 6.59 -18.26 19.53
CA SER A 162 7.08 -19.48 18.89
C SER A 162 8.36 -19.92 19.59
N TYR A 163 8.52 -21.24 19.76
CA TYR A 163 9.78 -21.81 20.23
C TYR A 163 10.69 -22.02 19.01
N TYR A 164 11.91 -21.53 19.10
CA TYR A 164 12.98 -21.91 18.17
C TYR A 164 14.09 -22.58 18.97
N GLU A 165 14.67 -23.64 18.43
CA GLU A 165 15.77 -24.33 19.09
C GLU A 165 17.03 -23.45 19.04
N LYS A 166 17.66 -23.27 20.20
CA LYS A 166 18.91 -22.53 20.33
C LYS A 166 19.87 -23.33 21.18
N VAL A 167 21.04 -23.61 20.64
CA VAL A 167 22.14 -24.24 21.38
C VAL A 167 23.11 -23.14 21.82
N GLU A 168 23.24 -22.94 23.13
CA GLU A 168 24.17 -21.97 23.72
C GLU A 168 25.02 -22.62 24.80
N ASN A 169 26.31 -22.25 24.86
CA ASN A 169 27.20 -22.64 25.94
C ASN A 169 27.06 -21.66 27.12
N LEU A 170 26.16 -22.00 28.05
CA LEU A 170 25.87 -21.18 29.24
C LEU A 170 26.88 -21.48 30.36
N SER A 171 27.49 -20.44 30.94
CA SER A 171 28.56 -20.61 31.92
C SER A 171 28.09 -20.81 33.37
N ASN A 172 26.88 -20.35 33.71
CA ASN A 172 26.42 -20.23 35.10
C ASN A 172 25.09 -20.96 35.36
N LYS A 173 24.50 -21.59 34.35
CA LYS A 173 23.22 -22.32 34.47
C LYS A 173 23.07 -23.35 33.37
N VAL A 174 22.33 -24.41 33.66
CA VAL A 174 21.89 -25.39 32.67
C VAL A 174 20.43 -25.07 32.30
N LYS A 175 20.14 -24.95 31.00
CA LYS A 175 18.77 -24.78 30.49
C LYS A 175 18.51 -25.77 29.36
N GLY A 176 17.45 -26.56 29.49
CA GLY A 176 17.04 -27.55 28.47
C GLY A 176 17.96 -28.76 28.40
N LYS A 177 18.02 -29.39 27.22
CA LYS A 177 18.81 -30.60 26.95
C LYS A 177 20.30 -30.26 26.85
N VAL A 178 21.13 -30.94 27.64
CA VAL A 178 22.59 -30.83 27.55
C VAL A 178 23.10 -31.71 26.42
N LEU A 179 23.84 -31.12 25.49
CA LEU A 179 24.56 -31.84 24.45
C LEU A 179 25.88 -32.36 25.01
N VAL A 180 25.85 -33.55 25.62
CA VAL A 180 26.99 -34.14 26.37
C VAL A 180 28.28 -34.16 25.55
N GLY A 181 28.22 -34.57 24.29
CA GLY A 181 29.40 -34.60 23.42
C GLY A 181 30.04 -33.21 23.20
N GLN A 182 29.22 -32.17 23.08
CA GLN A 182 29.71 -30.80 22.98
C GLN A 182 30.24 -30.28 24.32
N GLN A 183 29.55 -30.60 25.43
CA GLN A 183 29.98 -30.21 26.78
C GLN A 183 31.37 -30.74 27.12
N ILE A 184 31.61 -32.02 26.82
CA ILE A 184 32.92 -32.66 27.06
C ILE A 184 34.00 -31.96 26.21
N LYS A 185 33.75 -31.78 24.91
CA LYS A 185 34.71 -31.17 23.96
C LYS A 185 35.01 -29.70 24.25
N GLN A 186 34.01 -28.91 24.60
CA GLN A 186 34.13 -27.46 24.70
C GLN A 186 34.48 -26.98 26.10
N ASN A 187 34.00 -27.65 27.15
CA ASN A 187 34.14 -27.19 28.52
C ASN A 187 35.06 -28.10 29.35
N ILE A 188 34.79 -29.42 29.41
CA ILE A 188 35.56 -30.33 30.27
C ILE A 188 37.01 -30.48 29.78
N PHE A 189 37.22 -30.85 28.51
CA PHE A 189 38.57 -31.00 27.95
C PHE A 189 39.39 -29.70 27.95
N LYS A 190 38.71 -28.54 27.98
CA LYS A 190 39.36 -27.23 27.97
C LYS A 190 39.49 -26.61 29.37
N ASN A 191 39.18 -27.36 30.44
CA ASN A 191 39.19 -26.88 31.83
C ASN A 191 38.36 -25.59 32.04
N ARG A 192 37.28 -25.40 31.27
CA ARG A 192 36.37 -24.25 31.40
C ARG A 192 35.24 -24.63 32.34
N TYR A 193 35.51 -24.48 33.63
CA TYR A 193 34.53 -24.73 34.69
C TYR A 193 33.52 -23.59 34.81
N THR A 194 32.37 -23.90 35.41
CA THR A 194 31.32 -22.92 35.72
C THR A 194 31.90 -21.83 36.61
N LYS A 195 31.73 -20.56 36.20
CA LYS A 195 32.19 -19.41 36.98
C LYS A 195 31.13 -19.08 38.03
N ASN A 196 31.25 -19.69 39.20
CA ASN A 196 30.47 -19.28 40.37
C ASN A 196 31.24 -18.17 41.08
N ASN A 197 30.83 -16.92 40.88
CA ASN A 197 31.22 -15.85 41.80
C ASN A 197 30.41 -16.03 43.07
N LEU A 198 31.04 -16.53 44.14
CA LEU A 198 30.58 -16.36 45.51
C LEU A 198 30.97 -14.97 46.00
#